data_AF-A0A351GLL3-F1
#
_entry.id   AF-A0A351GLL3-F1
#
_cell.length_a   1.000
_cell.length_b   1.000
_cell.length_c   1.000
_cell.angle_alpha   90.00
_cell.angle_beta   90.00
_cell.angle_gamma   90.00
#
_symmetry.space_group_name_H-M   'P 1'
#
loop_
_entity.id
_entity.type
_entity.pdbx_description
1 polymer ?
#
loop_
_entity_poly.entity_id
_entity_poly.type
_entity_poly.pdbx_seq_one_letter_code
_entity_poly.pdbx_strand_id
1 'polypeptide(L)'
;MNIHSRDVDKEIERSEAQAALDVLRSFIAEKGADALDGPHLTALRGLLPAAYPELSREFPDNFLVDAAYRDTLPDLQNGPSSLIRGENRVIQHVGISNFRLPISFATKPGGSIMLETSVTGTVSLEADKKGINMSRIMRSFYKHADERFSFDVVSAVLDDYKSDLESFDARIALRFSYPVKVHSLRSSLSGYQYYDITLELVEHEGVRHKMMHLDYVYSSTCPCSLELSEHARQSRGQLATPHSQRSVARISLKFEQGEKLWFEDVIDMCRRAVPTETQVMVKREDEQAFAELNAANPIFVEDAARLFAEQLSADARISDYRVAASHQESLHSHNAVSVLTNGSTFASNSIDPRFFESLIHRG
;
A
#
# COMPACT_ATOMS: atom_id res chain seq x y z
N MET A 1 -7.95 -82.43 13.08
CA MET A 1 -7.95 -81.03 13.56
C MET A 1 -6.80 -80.93 14.56
N ASN A 2 -5.62 -80.51 14.09
CA ASN A 2 -4.42 -80.48 14.92
C ASN A 2 -4.43 -79.19 15.75
N ILE A 3 -4.63 -79.33 17.06
CA ILE A 3 -4.50 -78.24 18.02
C ILE A 3 -3.01 -78.17 18.36
N HIS A 4 -2.33 -77.14 17.86
CA HIS A 4 -0.98 -76.81 18.32
C HIS A 4 -1.09 -76.20 19.72
N SER A 5 -0.66 -76.96 20.73
CA SER A 5 -0.45 -76.43 22.09
C SER A 5 0.73 -75.46 22.03
N ARG A 6 0.53 -74.22 22.52
CA ARG A 6 1.63 -73.25 22.70
C ARG A 6 2.46 -73.67 23.91
N ASP A 7 3.77 -73.81 23.72
CA ASP A 7 4.74 -73.98 24.81
C ASP A 7 4.71 -72.74 25.73
N VAL A 8 4.64 -72.99 27.04
CA VAL A 8 4.35 -71.97 28.07
C VAL A 8 5.62 -71.26 28.57
N ASP A 9 6.82 -71.67 28.15
CA ASP A 9 8.11 -71.16 28.68
C ASP A 9 9.04 -70.49 27.64
N LYS A 10 8.49 -69.90 26.57
CA LYS A 10 9.31 -69.22 25.54
C LYS A 10 9.44 -67.72 25.83
N GLU A 11 10.67 -67.21 25.95
CA GLU A 11 10.92 -65.75 26.03
C GLU A 11 10.45 -65.06 24.74
N ILE A 12 9.64 -64.01 24.88
CA ILE A 12 9.11 -63.25 23.74
C ILE A 12 10.21 -62.33 23.20
N GLU A 13 10.64 -62.57 21.97
CA GLU A 13 11.61 -61.70 21.31
C GLU A 13 10.99 -60.34 20.94
N ARG A 14 11.82 -59.29 20.90
CA ARG A 14 11.38 -57.92 20.56
C ARG A 14 10.73 -57.81 19.17
N SER A 15 11.18 -58.66 18.24
CA SER A 15 10.62 -58.80 16.90
C SER A 15 9.18 -59.31 16.92
N GLU A 16 8.88 -60.29 17.78
CA GLU A 16 7.55 -60.85 17.95
C GLU A 16 6.59 -59.84 18.62
N ALA A 17 7.07 -59.07 19.59
CA ALA A 17 6.30 -58.00 20.21
C ALA A 17 5.95 -56.87 19.21
N GLN A 18 6.89 -56.50 18.34
CA GLN A 18 6.67 -55.50 17.30
C GLN A 18 5.65 -55.99 16.25
N ALA A 19 5.76 -57.24 15.82
CA ALA A 19 4.80 -57.85 14.89
C ALA A 19 3.38 -57.87 15.46
N ALA A 20 3.23 -58.18 16.76
CA ALA A 20 1.93 -58.13 17.44
C ALA A 20 1.34 -56.70 17.47
N LEU A 21 2.17 -55.68 17.68
CA LEU A 21 1.74 -54.28 17.67
C LEU A 21 1.29 -53.83 16.27
N ASP A 22 1.98 -54.25 15.22
CA ASP A 22 1.64 -53.87 13.84
C ASP A 22 0.36 -54.56 13.35
N VAL A 23 0.09 -55.79 13.79
CA VAL A 23 -1.20 -56.47 13.58
C VAL A 23 -2.34 -55.71 14.26
N LEU A 24 -2.15 -55.28 15.51
CA LEU A 24 -3.15 -54.50 16.24
C LEU A 24 -3.43 -53.15 15.56
N ARG A 25 -2.38 -52.46 15.09
CA ARG A 25 -2.53 -51.20 14.33
C ARG A 25 -3.32 -51.40 13.04
N SER A 26 -3.02 -52.46 12.29
CA SER A 26 -3.71 -52.77 11.03
C SER A 26 -5.18 -53.11 11.25
N PHE A 27 -5.49 -53.87 12.30
CA PHE A 27 -6.87 -54.20 12.68
C PHE A 27 -7.69 -52.95 13.02
N ILE A 28 -7.13 -52.03 13.81
CA ILE A 28 -7.78 -50.76 14.17
C ILE A 28 -7.97 -49.86 12.94
N ALA A 29 -6.99 -49.80 12.05
CA ALA A 29 -7.10 -49.01 10.82
C ALA A 29 -8.25 -49.49 9.92
N GLU A 30 -8.55 -50.79 9.93
CA GLU A 30 -9.63 -51.38 9.13
C GLU A 30 -11.00 -51.33 9.81
N LYS A 31 -11.06 -51.55 11.13
CA LYS A 31 -12.32 -51.76 11.87
C LYS A 31 -12.72 -50.60 12.80
N GLY A 32 -11.85 -49.61 12.98
CA GLY A 32 -12.01 -48.53 13.96
C GLY A 32 -11.56 -48.94 15.37
N ALA A 33 -11.24 -47.95 16.20
CA ALA A 33 -10.73 -48.17 17.57
C ALA A 33 -11.78 -48.79 18.53
N ASP A 34 -13.05 -48.74 18.14
CA ASP A 34 -14.18 -49.28 18.90
C ASP A 34 -14.40 -50.77 18.67
N ALA A 35 -13.73 -51.38 17.68
CA ALA A 35 -13.81 -52.81 17.41
C ALA A 35 -13.01 -53.69 18.40
N LEU A 36 -12.39 -53.07 19.40
CA LEU A 36 -11.64 -53.75 20.45
C LEU A 36 -12.45 -53.73 21.76
N ASP A 37 -13.00 -54.89 22.15
CA ASP A 37 -13.80 -55.08 23.37
C ASP A 37 -13.13 -56.04 24.40
N GLY A 38 -13.16 -55.70 25.70
CA GLY A 38 -12.65 -56.54 26.80
C GLY A 38 -11.76 -55.86 27.88
N PRO A 39 -11.50 -56.54 29.02
CA PRO A 39 -10.93 -55.95 30.23
C PRO A 39 -9.43 -55.57 30.18
N HIS A 40 -8.67 -56.06 29.18
CA HIS A 40 -7.23 -55.78 29.04
C HIS A 40 -6.91 -54.64 28.06
N LEU A 41 -7.94 -53.99 27.50
CA LEU A 41 -7.77 -53.07 26.37
C LEU A 41 -7.40 -51.64 26.72
N THR A 42 -7.67 -51.19 27.94
CA THR A 42 -7.19 -49.89 28.42
C THR A 42 -5.66 -49.84 28.41
N ALA A 43 -5.00 -50.96 28.74
CA ALA A 43 -3.53 -51.07 28.69
C ALA A 43 -3.00 -51.08 27.24
N LEU A 44 -3.73 -51.68 26.30
CA LEU A 44 -3.36 -51.73 24.88
C LEU A 44 -3.60 -50.39 24.16
N ARG A 45 -4.61 -49.61 24.55
CA ARG A 45 -4.83 -48.24 24.04
C ARG A 45 -3.64 -47.30 24.29
N GLY A 46 -2.94 -47.47 25.42
CA GLY A 46 -1.73 -46.69 25.74
C GLY A 46 -0.50 -47.03 24.89
N LEU A 47 -0.49 -48.18 24.20
CA LEU A 47 0.60 -48.62 23.31
C LEU A 47 0.40 -48.19 21.85
N LEU A 48 -0.79 -47.66 21.53
CA LEU A 48 -1.13 -47.15 20.21
C LEU A 48 -0.81 -45.65 20.16
N PRO A 49 -0.43 -45.10 18.98
CA PRO A 49 -0.33 -43.65 18.83
C PRO A 49 -1.65 -43.04 19.28
N ALA A 50 -1.60 -42.05 20.18
CA ALA A 50 -2.81 -41.34 20.59
C ALA A 50 -3.55 -40.92 19.32
N ALA A 51 -4.77 -41.43 19.14
CA ALA A 51 -5.62 -40.99 18.04
C ALA A 51 -5.68 -39.46 18.10
N TYR A 52 -5.46 -38.80 16.98
CA TYR A 52 -5.58 -37.35 16.90
C TYR A 52 -6.96 -36.97 17.46
N PRO A 53 -7.06 -36.02 18.39
CA PRO A 53 -8.32 -35.74 19.07
C PRO A 53 -9.39 -35.39 18.04
N GLU A 54 -10.59 -35.96 18.19
CA GLU A 54 -11.74 -35.52 17.40
C GLU A 54 -12.09 -34.09 17.81
N LEU A 55 -11.88 -33.15 16.88
CA LEU A 55 -12.22 -31.74 17.06
C LEU A 55 -13.63 -31.49 16.51
N SER A 56 -14.44 -30.73 17.24
CA SER A 56 -15.75 -30.30 16.73
C SER A 56 -15.60 -29.50 15.45
N ARG A 57 -16.48 -29.76 14.48
CA ARG A 57 -16.59 -29.00 13.22
C ARG A 57 -17.75 -27.99 13.26
N GLU A 58 -18.53 -28.01 14.33
CA GLU A 58 -19.63 -27.08 14.55
C GLU A 58 -19.09 -25.79 15.17
N PHE A 59 -19.43 -24.65 14.56
CA PHE A 59 -19.11 -23.35 15.13
C PHE A 59 -20.01 -23.11 16.35
N PRO A 60 -19.47 -22.82 17.54
CA PRO A 60 -20.29 -22.70 18.74
C PRO A 60 -20.93 -21.31 18.82
N ASP A 61 -22.06 -21.10 18.13
CA ASP A 61 -22.77 -19.81 18.08
C ASP A 61 -23.13 -19.22 19.46
N ASN A 62 -23.29 -20.08 20.47
CA ASN A 62 -23.64 -19.70 21.84
C ASN A 62 -22.44 -19.53 22.77
N PHE A 63 -21.21 -19.63 22.26
CA PHE A 63 -20.01 -19.44 23.05
C PHE A 63 -19.80 -17.96 23.36
N LEU A 64 -19.93 -17.58 24.63
CA LEU A 64 -19.69 -16.23 25.10
C LEU A 64 -18.32 -16.13 25.74
N VAL A 65 -17.54 -15.17 25.26
CA VAL A 65 -16.20 -14.88 25.75
C VAL A 65 -16.30 -13.91 26.94
N ASP A 66 -16.06 -14.40 28.16
CA ASP A 66 -15.98 -13.56 29.36
C ASP A 66 -14.55 -13.05 29.61
N ALA A 67 -14.33 -12.36 30.74
CA ALA A 67 -12.99 -11.88 31.10
C ALA A 67 -12.05 -13.04 31.49
N ALA A 68 -12.54 -14.01 32.27
CA ALA A 68 -11.73 -15.13 32.73
C ALA A 68 -11.22 -15.99 31.57
N TYR A 69 -12.05 -16.27 30.56
CA TYR A 69 -11.64 -16.99 29.36
C TYR A 69 -10.64 -16.18 28.52
N ARG A 70 -10.83 -14.86 28.39
CA ARG A 70 -9.86 -13.99 27.68
C ARG A 70 -8.46 -14.07 28.29
N ASP A 71 -8.36 -14.11 29.61
CA ASP A 71 -7.08 -14.21 30.31
C ASP A 71 -6.36 -15.56 30.08
N THR A 72 -7.10 -16.59 29.64
CA THR A 72 -6.50 -17.88 29.24
C THR A 72 -5.97 -17.89 27.81
N LEU A 73 -6.32 -16.89 26.99
CA LEU A 73 -5.89 -16.85 25.60
C LEU A 73 -4.39 -16.53 25.51
N PRO A 74 -3.63 -17.26 24.68
CA PRO A 74 -2.20 -17.05 24.57
C PRO A 74 -1.89 -15.71 23.87
N ASP A 75 -1.12 -14.86 24.53
CA ASP A 75 -0.57 -13.63 23.94
C ASP A 75 0.85 -13.88 23.43
N LEU A 76 0.94 -14.40 22.21
CA LEU A 76 2.23 -14.72 21.59
C LEU A 76 3.03 -13.46 21.22
N GLN A 77 2.38 -12.30 21.09
CA GLN A 77 3.01 -11.06 20.65
C GLN A 77 3.79 -10.38 21.78
N ASN A 78 3.27 -10.49 23.00
CA ASN A 78 3.94 -10.07 24.24
C ASN A 78 4.72 -11.22 24.92
N GLY A 79 4.92 -12.33 24.20
CA GLY A 79 5.69 -13.48 24.69
C GLY A 79 7.20 -13.19 24.82
N PRO A 80 7.97 -14.08 25.46
CA PRO A 80 9.39 -13.85 25.72
C PRO A 80 10.21 -13.70 24.43
N SER A 81 11.26 -12.87 24.48
CA SER A 81 12.18 -12.61 23.37
C SER A 81 12.86 -13.88 22.82
N SER A 82 12.92 -14.96 23.60
CA SER A 82 13.38 -16.28 23.17
C SER A 82 12.56 -16.90 22.03
N LEU A 83 11.34 -16.39 21.78
CA LEU A 83 10.48 -16.81 20.68
C LEU A 83 10.68 -15.97 19.40
N ILE A 84 11.57 -14.97 19.42
CA ILE A 84 11.98 -14.19 18.24
C ILE A 84 12.88 -15.06 17.37
N ARG A 85 12.68 -15.00 16.05
CA ARG A 85 13.49 -15.73 15.08
C ARG A 85 14.25 -14.74 14.22
N GLY A 86 15.54 -15.01 14.02
CA GLY A 86 16.42 -14.18 13.21
C GLY A 86 17.30 -13.27 14.05
N GLU A 87 17.89 -12.28 13.38
CA GLU A 87 18.77 -11.31 14.03
C GLU A 87 17.97 -10.35 14.90
N ASN A 88 18.50 -10.04 16.09
CA ASN A 88 17.90 -9.10 17.02
C ASN A 88 18.13 -7.66 16.53
N ARG A 89 17.20 -7.13 15.71
CA ARG A 89 17.28 -5.78 15.14
C ARG A 89 15.96 -5.05 15.23
N VAL A 90 16.05 -3.72 15.35
CA VAL A 90 14.91 -2.81 15.23
C VAL A 90 14.33 -2.90 13.82
N ILE A 91 13.01 -3.03 13.73
CA ILE A 91 12.27 -2.95 12.47
C ILE A 91 11.78 -1.51 12.32
N GLN A 92 12.14 -0.84 11.23
CA GLN A 92 11.77 0.56 11.02
C GLN A 92 10.28 0.74 10.69
N HIS A 93 9.69 -0.25 10.00
CA HIS A 93 8.28 -0.22 9.61
C HIS A 93 7.63 -1.60 9.75
N VAL A 94 6.65 -1.70 10.63
CA VAL A 94 5.72 -2.83 10.73
C VAL A 94 4.30 -2.31 10.95
N GLY A 95 3.31 -2.91 10.30
CA GLY A 95 1.95 -2.38 10.33
C GLY A 95 1.01 -3.05 9.35
N ILE A 96 -0.02 -2.30 8.95
CA ILE A 96 -0.99 -2.69 7.94
C ILE A 96 -0.88 -1.80 6.72
N SER A 97 -1.18 -2.36 5.55
CA SER A 97 -1.14 -1.64 4.29
C SER A 97 -2.40 -1.94 3.48
N ASN A 98 -2.92 -0.91 2.79
CA ASN A 98 -4.05 -1.00 1.87
C ASN A 98 -5.37 -1.48 2.50
N PHE A 99 -5.66 -1.07 3.74
CA PHE A 99 -7.03 -1.17 4.26
C PHE A 99 -7.85 0.03 3.79
N ARG A 100 -9.17 -0.12 3.61
CA ARG A 100 -10.00 0.92 2.98
C ARG A 100 -11.00 1.49 3.96
N LEU A 101 -11.11 2.82 3.98
CA LEU A 101 -12.13 3.56 4.72
C LEU A 101 -12.76 4.66 3.86
N PRO A 102 -14.07 4.92 3.99
CA PRO A 102 -14.66 6.15 3.47
C PRO A 102 -14.22 7.32 4.37
N ILE A 103 -13.51 8.30 3.82
CA ILE A 103 -13.04 9.48 4.57
C ILE A 103 -13.62 10.75 3.94
N SER A 104 -14.07 11.67 4.79
CA SER A 104 -14.64 12.96 4.38
C SER A 104 -13.56 14.05 4.28
N PHE A 105 -13.26 14.52 3.07
CA PHE A 105 -12.26 15.57 2.80
C PHE A 105 -12.91 16.94 2.58
N ALA A 106 -12.25 17.99 3.07
CA ALA A 106 -12.64 19.37 2.80
C ALA A 106 -12.26 19.79 1.38
N THR A 107 -13.13 20.52 0.70
CA THR A 107 -12.89 21.08 -0.64
C THR A 107 -12.64 22.59 -0.57
N LYS A 108 -11.80 23.14 -1.46
CA LYS A 108 -11.48 24.58 -1.48
C LYS A 108 -12.69 25.50 -1.74
N PRO A 109 -13.64 25.15 -2.64
CA PRO A 109 -14.86 25.93 -2.85
C PRO A 109 -15.84 25.92 -1.66
N GLY A 110 -15.58 25.11 -0.63
CA GLY A 110 -16.48 24.88 0.50
C GLY A 110 -17.22 23.55 0.40
N GLY A 111 -17.51 22.96 1.56
CA GLY A 111 -18.16 21.65 1.69
C GLY A 111 -17.18 20.50 1.95
N SER A 112 -17.67 19.28 1.73
CA SER A 112 -16.88 18.06 1.91
C SER A 112 -17.28 16.98 0.90
N ILE A 113 -16.33 16.11 0.58
CA ILE A 113 -16.52 14.94 -0.27
C ILE A 113 -16.08 13.68 0.47
N MET A 114 -16.90 12.63 0.41
CA MET A 114 -16.55 11.32 0.96
C MET A 114 -15.86 10.49 -0.13
N LEU A 115 -14.63 10.04 0.14
CA LEU A 115 -13.81 9.27 -0.80
C LEU A 115 -13.40 7.94 -0.18
N GLU A 116 -13.44 6.87 -0.98
CA GLU A 116 -12.75 5.62 -0.64
C GLU A 116 -11.25 5.93 -0.52
N THR A 117 -10.69 5.69 0.65
CA THR A 117 -9.30 5.98 0.97
C THR A 117 -8.59 4.70 1.38
N SER A 118 -7.52 4.37 0.66
CA SER A 118 -6.58 3.33 1.03
C SER A 118 -5.63 3.88 2.09
N VAL A 119 -5.48 3.16 3.19
CA VAL A 119 -4.70 3.57 4.34
C VAL A 119 -3.59 2.57 4.60
N THR A 120 -2.40 3.10 4.87
CA THR A 120 -1.24 2.36 5.33
C THR A 120 -0.76 3.00 6.62
N GLY A 121 -0.69 2.21 7.70
CA GLY A 121 -0.26 2.66 9.01
C GLY A 121 0.84 1.73 9.54
N THR A 122 1.99 2.29 9.89
CA THR A 122 3.18 1.54 10.35
C THR A 122 3.89 2.24 11.49
N VAL A 123 4.56 1.48 12.35
CA VAL A 123 5.45 1.97 13.41
C VAL A 123 6.81 1.29 13.35
N SER A 124 7.78 1.85 14.07
CA SER A 124 8.98 1.11 14.47
C SER A 124 8.66 0.03 15.49
N LEU A 125 9.44 -1.05 15.50
CA LEU A 125 9.40 -2.09 16.52
C LEU A 125 10.80 -2.30 17.08
N GLU A 126 10.92 -2.19 18.40
CA GLU A 126 12.15 -2.46 19.13
C GLU A 126 12.63 -3.89 18.91
N ALA A 127 13.94 -4.10 19.00
CA ALA A 127 14.58 -5.35 18.61
C ALA A 127 14.15 -6.55 19.49
N ASP A 128 13.88 -6.28 20.76
CA ASP A 128 13.46 -7.24 21.78
C ASP A 128 11.94 -7.49 21.82
N LYS A 129 11.14 -6.74 21.06
CA LYS A 129 9.70 -6.96 20.91
C LYS A 129 9.42 -7.92 19.75
N LYS A 130 8.60 -8.95 20.02
CA LYS A 130 8.30 -9.98 19.02
C LYS A 130 7.34 -9.52 17.91
N GLY A 131 6.41 -8.63 18.23
CA GLY A 131 5.46 -8.13 17.24
C GLY A 131 4.53 -7.05 17.78
N ILE A 132 3.76 -6.47 16.88
CA ILE A 132 2.73 -5.48 17.20
C ILE A 132 1.34 -6.10 17.18
N ASN A 133 0.42 -5.54 17.96
CA ASN A 133 -0.99 -5.88 17.83
C ASN A 133 -1.61 -5.13 16.63
N MET A 134 -1.60 -5.78 15.47
CA MET A 134 -2.09 -5.20 14.21
C MET A 134 -3.55 -4.74 14.28
N SER A 135 -4.40 -5.43 15.05
CA SER A 135 -5.82 -5.07 15.19
C SER A 135 -6.03 -3.71 15.87
N ARG A 136 -5.08 -3.27 16.70
CA ARG A 136 -5.14 -1.95 17.37
C ARG A 136 -5.06 -0.82 16.36
N ILE A 137 -4.25 -0.97 15.30
CA ILE A 137 -4.13 0.02 14.22
C ILE A 137 -5.50 0.28 13.62
N MET A 138 -6.19 -0.78 13.18
CA MET A 138 -7.50 -0.60 12.55
C MET A 138 -8.50 0.06 13.53
N ARG A 139 -8.50 -0.36 14.79
CA ARG A 139 -9.42 0.21 15.80
C ARG A 139 -9.20 1.70 16.04
N SER A 140 -7.95 2.18 16.06
CA SER A 140 -7.68 3.62 16.20
C SER A 140 -8.22 4.39 14.99
N PHE A 141 -8.05 3.87 13.76
CA PHE A 141 -8.66 4.49 12.58
C PHE A 141 -10.19 4.48 12.62
N TYR A 142 -10.82 3.38 13.01
CA TYR A 142 -12.29 3.29 13.10
C TYR A 142 -12.88 4.19 14.19
N LYS A 143 -12.17 4.44 15.29
CA LYS A 143 -12.58 5.38 16.33
C LYS A 143 -12.75 6.80 15.80
N HIS A 144 -11.97 7.16 14.78
CA HIS A 144 -11.94 8.49 14.15
C HIS A 144 -12.53 8.52 12.73
N ALA A 145 -13.07 7.40 12.24
CA ALA A 145 -13.47 7.27 10.82
C ALA A 145 -14.65 8.17 10.43
N ASP A 146 -15.54 8.47 11.38
CA ASP A 146 -16.70 9.35 11.15
C ASP A 146 -16.35 10.84 11.25
N GLU A 147 -15.13 11.18 11.68
CA GLU A 147 -14.66 12.56 11.75
C GLU A 147 -14.26 13.07 10.38
N ARG A 148 -14.48 14.37 10.15
CA ARG A 148 -13.98 15.02 8.94
C ARG A 148 -12.45 15.01 8.97
N PHE A 149 -11.83 14.63 7.86
CA PHE A 149 -10.38 14.60 7.74
C PHE A 149 -9.75 15.94 8.13
N SER A 150 -8.80 15.86 9.05
CA SER A 150 -7.80 16.89 9.29
C SER A 150 -6.49 16.22 9.68
N PHE A 151 -5.37 16.93 9.54
CA PHE A 151 -4.10 16.44 10.06
C PHE A 151 -4.11 16.30 11.59
N ASP A 152 -5.01 16.98 12.30
CA ASP A 152 -5.16 16.85 13.74
C ASP A 152 -5.85 15.52 14.10
N VAL A 153 -6.84 15.09 13.29
CA VAL A 153 -7.45 13.76 13.42
C VAL A 153 -6.41 12.67 13.15
N VAL A 154 -5.62 12.80 12.07
CA VAL A 154 -4.54 11.83 11.79
C VAL A 154 -3.48 11.84 12.90
N SER A 155 -3.18 13.01 13.46
CA SER A 155 -2.29 13.14 14.60
C SER A 155 -2.83 12.41 15.83
N ALA A 156 -4.12 12.56 16.14
CA ALA A 156 -4.77 11.83 17.23
C ALA A 156 -4.76 10.31 17.00
N VAL A 157 -5.01 9.86 15.76
CA VAL A 157 -4.88 8.44 15.38
C VAL A 157 -3.43 7.96 15.59
N LEU A 158 -2.43 8.78 15.25
CA LEU A 158 -1.01 8.48 15.44
C LEU A 158 -0.65 8.40 16.94
N ASP A 159 -1.19 9.30 17.76
CA ASP A 159 -0.98 9.35 19.21
C ASP A 159 -1.60 8.13 19.92
N ASP A 160 -2.84 7.79 19.58
CA ASP A 160 -3.51 6.56 20.03
C ASP A 160 -2.71 5.32 19.61
N TYR A 161 -2.12 5.35 18.41
CA TYR A 161 -1.32 4.25 17.90
C TYR A 161 0.03 4.08 18.61
N LYS A 162 0.72 5.18 18.92
CA LYS A 162 2.01 5.16 19.62
C LYS A 162 1.88 4.76 21.08
N SER A 163 0.91 5.34 21.80
CA SER A 163 0.68 5.06 23.23
C SER A 163 0.40 3.58 23.48
N ASP A 164 -0.30 2.92 22.57
CA ASP A 164 -0.64 1.50 22.65
C ASP A 164 0.55 0.54 22.38
N LEU A 165 1.65 1.02 21.78
CA LEU A 165 2.77 0.18 21.34
C LEU A 165 4.14 0.57 21.93
N GLU A 166 4.19 1.68 22.67
CA GLU A 166 5.42 2.29 23.19
C GLU A 166 6.49 2.44 22.08
N SER A 167 6.06 2.82 20.88
CA SER A 167 6.96 3.00 19.72
C SER A 167 7.42 4.45 19.59
N PHE A 168 8.65 4.63 19.08
CA PHE A 168 9.24 5.94 18.85
C PHE A 168 8.74 6.59 17.56
N ASP A 169 8.74 5.84 16.46
CA ASP A 169 8.41 6.36 15.13
C ASP A 169 7.10 5.77 14.60
N ALA A 170 6.36 6.59 13.86
CA ALA A 170 5.08 6.21 13.27
C ALA A 170 4.83 6.92 11.93
N ARG A 171 4.14 6.24 11.02
CA ARG A 171 3.80 6.74 9.68
C ARG A 171 2.38 6.34 9.31
N ILE A 172 1.62 7.30 8.84
CA ILE A 172 0.29 7.10 8.24
C ILE A 172 0.31 7.68 6.83
N ALA A 173 -0.11 6.89 5.85
CA ALA A 173 -0.32 7.30 4.48
C ALA A 173 -1.77 7.03 4.07
N LEU A 174 -2.40 8.04 3.46
CA LEU A 174 -3.80 8.03 3.02
C LEU A 174 -3.84 8.30 1.53
N ARG A 175 -4.19 7.30 0.72
CA ARG A 175 -4.25 7.39 -0.74
C ARG A 175 -5.71 7.36 -1.21
N PHE A 176 -6.07 8.33 -2.04
CA PHE A 176 -7.42 8.47 -2.58
C PHE A 176 -7.38 9.14 -3.96
N SER A 177 -8.47 9.01 -4.72
CA SER A 177 -8.64 9.65 -6.01
C SER A 177 -9.54 10.88 -5.86
N TYR A 178 -8.97 12.08 -6.03
CA TYR A 178 -9.65 13.36 -5.79
C TYR A 178 -10.24 13.93 -7.08
N PRO A 179 -11.57 14.15 -7.16
CA PRO A 179 -12.21 14.70 -8.35
C PRO A 179 -12.19 16.23 -8.36
N VAL A 180 -11.80 16.82 -9.48
CA VAL A 180 -11.95 18.26 -9.77
C VAL A 180 -12.72 18.44 -11.06
N LYS A 181 -13.68 19.36 -11.07
CA LYS A 181 -14.42 19.71 -12.29
C LYS A 181 -13.56 20.62 -13.16
N VAL A 182 -13.37 20.24 -14.42
CA VAL A 182 -12.52 20.94 -15.40
C VAL A 182 -13.34 21.29 -16.64
N HIS A 183 -13.09 22.47 -17.21
CA HIS A 183 -13.70 22.95 -18.44
C HIS A 183 -12.85 22.57 -19.65
N SER A 184 -13.50 22.30 -20.78
CA SER A 184 -12.82 22.12 -22.07
C SER A 184 -12.20 23.44 -22.55
N LEU A 185 -11.19 23.36 -23.41
CA LEU A 185 -10.39 24.53 -23.83
C LEU A 185 -11.18 25.61 -24.58
N ARG A 186 -12.15 25.23 -25.42
CA ARG A 186 -12.92 26.16 -26.27
C ARG A 186 -14.42 26.00 -26.14
N SER A 187 -14.92 24.77 -26.06
CA SER A 187 -16.35 24.51 -25.93
C SER A 187 -16.84 24.77 -24.50
N SER A 188 -18.16 24.85 -24.31
CA SER A 188 -18.79 25.01 -22.98
C SER A 188 -18.89 23.71 -22.17
N LEU A 189 -18.22 22.65 -22.62
CA LEU A 189 -18.24 21.35 -21.96
C LEU A 189 -17.42 21.37 -20.66
N SER A 190 -17.76 20.47 -19.74
CA SER A 190 -17.01 20.25 -18.50
C SER A 190 -17.17 18.81 -18.03
N GLY A 191 -16.15 18.29 -17.36
CA GLY A 191 -16.12 16.93 -16.82
C GLY A 191 -15.27 16.85 -15.55
N TYR A 192 -15.27 15.68 -14.89
CA TYR A 192 -14.44 15.44 -13.72
C TYR A 192 -13.10 14.82 -14.11
N GLN A 193 -12.01 15.52 -13.79
CA GLN A 193 -10.66 14.98 -13.79
C GLN A 193 -10.37 14.42 -12.40
N TYR A 194 -9.80 13.23 -12.35
CA TYR A 194 -9.38 12.60 -11.09
C TYR A 194 -7.86 12.71 -10.93
N TYR A 195 -7.44 12.98 -9.70
CA TYR A 195 -6.05 13.09 -9.30
C TYR A 195 -5.75 12.09 -8.21
N ASP A 196 -4.71 11.28 -8.40
CA ASP A 196 -4.25 10.37 -7.37
C ASP A 196 -3.42 11.16 -6.35
N ILE A 197 -3.97 11.26 -5.13
CA ILE A 197 -3.36 11.98 -4.02
C ILE A 197 -3.00 11.00 -2.92
N THR A 198 -1.80 11.16 -2.35
CA THR A 198 -1.43 10.54 -1.08
C THR A 198 -1.08 11.61 -0.07
N LEU A 199 -1.72 11.60 1.09
CA LEU A 199 -1.33 12.40 2.24
C LEU A 199 -0.55 11.54 3.21
N GLU A 200 0.52 12.11 3.75
CA GLU A 200 1.39 11.39 4.67
C GLU A 200 1.65 12.23 5.91
N LEU A 201 1.54 11.57 7.07
CA LEU A 201 2.00 12.08 8.35
C LEU A 201 3.08 11.13 8.87
N VAL A 202 4.28 11.65 9.02
CA VAL A 202 5.42 10.93 9.62
C VAL A 202 5.75 11.59 10.94
N GLU A 203 5.93 10.80 11.98
CA GLU A 203 6.63 11.23 13.18
C GLU A 203 7.92 10.43 13.30
N HIS A 204 9.04 11.14 13.31
CA HIS A 204 10.37 10.56 13.45
C HIS A 204 11.16 11.39 14.47
N GLU A 205 11.75 10.73 15.46
CA GLU A 205 12.50 11.41 16.55
C GLU A 205 11.69 12.54 17.24
N GLY A 206 10.37 12.35 17.37
CA GLY A 206 9.46 13.32 17.98
C GLY A 206 9.11 14.53 17.10
N VAL A 207 9.58 14.58 15.86
CA VAL A 207 9.24 15.64 14.90
C VAL A 207 8.20 15.14 13.91
N ARG A 208 7.10 15.89 13.75
CA ARG A 208 6.06 15.60 12.78
C ARG A 208 6.32 16.28 11.44
N HIS A 209 6.16 15.53 10.37
CA HIS A 209 6.23 16.01 9.00
C HIS A 209 4.95 15.66 8.26
N LYS A 210 4.39 16.67 7.58
CA LYS A 210 3.23 16.53 6.71
C LYS A 210 3.71 16.56 5.27
N MET A 211 3.32 15.56 4.50
CA MET A 211 3.63 15.49 3.07
C MET A 211 2.37 15.24 2.25
N MET A 212 2.41 15.71 1.00
CA MET A 212 1.41 15.43 -0.01
C MET A 212 2.13 14.94 -1.26
N HIS A 213 1.54 13.94 -1.90
CA HIS A 213 1.97 13.40 -3.18
C HIS A 213 0.81 13.50 -4.15
N LEU A 214 1.04 14.08 -5.32
CA LEU A 214 0.07 14.27 -6.39
C LEU A 214 0.65 13.70 -7.68
N ASP A 215 -0.07 12.81 -8.35
CA ASP A 215 0.26 12.39 -9.71
C ASP A 215 -0.51 13.27 -10.71
N TYR A 216 0.24 14.04 -11.50
CA TYR A 216 -0.28 14.95 -12.51
C TYR A 216 -0.07 14.35 -13.92
N VAL A 217 -1.16 14.20 -14.68
CA VAL A 217 -1.14 13.58 -16.01
C VAL A 217 -1.27 14.65 -17.09
N TYR A 218 -0.32 14.68 -18.01
CA TYR A 218 -0.22 15.70 -19.05
C TYR A 218 0.23 15.10 -20.38
N SER A 219 0.10 15.89 -21.45
CA SER A 219 0.68 15.58 -22.76
C SER A 219 2.03 16.27 -22.90
N SER A 220 3.07 15.51 -23.29
CA SER A 220 4.39 16.07 -23.61
C SER A 220 4.67 15.91 -25.09
N THR A 221 4.97 17.01 -25.78
CA THR A 221 5.44 17.01 -27.17
C THR A 221 6.92 17.27 -27.20
N CYS A 222 7.70 16.41 -27.85
CA CYS A 222 9.15 16.53 -27.88
C CYS A 222 9.58 17.75 -28.73
N PRO A 223 10.36 18.72 -28.18
CA PRO A 223 10.85 19.86 -28.93
C PRO A 223 11.64 19.46 -30.17
N CYS A 224 12.54 18.48 -30.06
CA CYS A 224 13.31 17.97 -31.21
C CYS A 224 12.39 17.43 -32.32
N SER A 225 11.36 16.66 -31.95
CA SER A 225 10.46 16.08 -32.93
C SER A 225 9.61 17.13 -33.63
N LEU A 226 9.22 18.19 -32.92
CA LEU A 226 8.52 19.34 -33.49
C LEU A 226 9.40 20.08 -34.49
N GLU A 227 10.63 20.42 -34.10
CA GLU A 227 11.58 21.12 -34.96
C GLU A 227 11.89 20.32 -36.25
N LEU A 228 12.13 19.02 -36.12
CA LEU A 228 12.41 18.15 -37.27
C LEU A 228 11.19 17.96 -38.18
N SER A 229 9.99 17.93 -37.61
CA SER A 229 8.74 17.86 -38.38
C SER A 229 8.52 19.13 -39.18
N GLU A 230 8.74 20.30 -38.58
CA GLU A 230 8.64 21.59 -39.26
C GLU A 230 9.71 21.75 -40.33
N HIS A 231 10.96 21.33 -40.06
CA HIS A 231 12.01 21.29 -41.06
C HIS A 231 11.60 20.42 -42.27
N ALA A 232 11.03 19.23 -42.06
CA ALA A 232 10.58 18.37 -43.15
C ALA A 232 9.43 19.00 -43.98
N ARG A 233 8.50 19.69 -43.32
CA ARG A 233 7.40 20.41 -43.97
C ARG A 233 7.92 21.55 -44.84
N GLN A 234 8.85 22.36 -44.30
CA GLN A 234 9.36 23.55 -44.98
C GLN A 234 10.36 23.21 -46.09
N SER A 235 11.30 22.29 -45.84
CA SER A 235 12.38 21.98 -46.79
C SER A 235 11.97 21.00 -47.88
N ARG A 236 11.03 20.09 -47.60
CA ARG A 236 10.65 19.00 -48.51
C ARG A 236 9.16 18.99 -48.89
N GLY A 237 8.34 19.89 -48.34
CA GLY A 237 6.88 19.85 -48.53
C GLY A 237 6.24 18.56 -47.99
N GLN A 238 6.96 17.85 -47.10
CA GLN A 238 6.53 16.55 -46.59
C GLN A 238 5.69 16.74 -45.34
N LEU A 239 4.47 16.19 -45.33
CA LEU A 239 3.69 16.09 -44.11
C LEU A 239 4.47 15.25 -43.09
N ALA A 240 4.71 15.81 -41.91
CA ALA A 240 5.39 15.18 -40.79
C ALA A 240 4.68 15.56 -39.49
N THR A 241 4.50 14.60 -38.57
CA THR A 241 3.80 14.84 -37.31
C THR A 241 4.79 14.66 -36.17
N PRO A 242 4.95 15.65 -35.27
CA PRO A 242 5.77 15.46 -34.09
C PRO A 242 5.16 14.41 -33.17
N HIS A 243 6.01 13.63 -32.52
CA HIS A 243 5.50 12.71 -31.52
C HIS A 243 5.13 13.46 -30.23
N SER A 244 3.99 13.06 -29.68
CA SER A 244 3.52 13.43 -28.36
C SER A 244 3.06 12.18 -27.64
N GLN A 245 3.01 12.25 -26.31
CA GLN A 245 2.65 11.12 -25.47
C GLN A 245 2.02 11.58 -24.16
N ARG A 246 1.34 10.65 -23.49
CA ARG A 246 0.89 10.83 -22.12
C ARG A 246 2.09 10.71 -21.17
N SER A 247 2.18 11.63 -20.23
CA SER A 247 3.27 11.72 -19.27
C SER A 247 2.70 11.90 -17.87
N VAL A 248 3.46 11.47 -16.87
CA VAL A 248 3.08 11.58 -15.46
C VAL A 248 4.19 12.28 -14.70
N ALA A 249 3.83 13.30 -13.92
CA ALA A 249 4.70 13.92 -12.93
C ALA A 249 4.15 13.63 -11.54
N ARG A 250 4.94 12.94 -10.70
CA ARG A 250 4.65 12.81 -9.27
C ARG A 250 5.30 13.96 -8.53
N ILE A 251 4.46 14.83 -8.00
CA ILE A 251 4.84 15.95 -7.16
C ILE A 251 4.73 15.50 -5.71
N SER A 252 5.87 15.36 -5.03
CA SER A 252 5.93 15.12 -3.59
C SER A 252 6.37 16.39 -2.91
N LEU A 253 5.63 16.86 -1.90
CA LEU A 253 5.97 18.09 -1.19
C LEU A 253 5.79 17.92 0.31
N LYS A 254 6.64 18.60 1.07
CA LYS A 254 6.52 18.78 2.51
C LYS A 254 6.06 20.21 2.75
N PHE A 255 5.12 20.38 3.66
CA PHE A 255 4.57 21.68 4.00
C PHE A 255 4.45 21.83 5.51
N GLU A 256 4.72 23.04 5.99
CA GLU A 256 4.79 23.34 7.42
C GLU A 256 3.43 23.79 7.98
N GLN A 257 3.37 23.95 9.31
CA GLN A 257 2.18 24.49 9.97
C GLN A 257 2.01 25.98 9.65
N GLY A 258 0.79 26.38 9.30
CA GLY A 258 0.47 27.75 8.91
C GLY A 258 -0.79 27.81 8.05
N GLU A 259 -0.72 28.56 6.95
CA GLU A 259 -1.82 28.63 5.98
C GLU A 259 -2.11 27.27 5.34
N LYS A 260 -3.39 26.97 5.19
CA LYS A 260 -3.85 25.70 4.61
C LYS A 260 -3.43 25.61 3.14
N LEU A 261 -2.65 24.59 2.80
CA LEU A 261 -2.36 24.19 1.42
C LEU A 261 -3.46 23.24 0.91
N TRP A 262 -4.21 23.67 -0.10
CA TRP A 262 -5.28 22.87 -0.69
C TRP A 262 -4.76 21.94 -1.78
N PHE A 263 -5.46 20.82 -2.03
CA PHE A 263 -5.13 19.94 -3.16
C PHE A 263 -5.21 20.71 -4.48
N GLU A 264 -6.23 21.56 -4.60
CA GLU A 264 -6.46 22.43 -5.75
C GLU A 264 -5.34 23.45 -5.95
N ASP A 265 -4.67 23.91 -4.87
CA ASP A 265 -3.52 24.83 -5.01
C ASP A 265 -2.37 24.15 -5.76
N VAL A 266 -2.08 22.90 -5.41
CA VAL A 266 -1.00 22.10 -6.02
C VAL A 266 -1.38 21.71 -7.46
N ILE A 267 -2.64 21.35 -7.71
CA ILE A 267 -3.14 21.09 -9.07
C ILE A 267 -2.99 22.34 -9.94
N ASP A 268 -3.34 23.52 -9.41
CA ASP A 268 -3.22 24.77 -10.16
C ASP A 268 -1.74 25.15 -10.39
N MET A 269 -0.83 24.83 -9.45
CA MET A 269 0.62 24.94 -9.68
C MET A 269 1.06 24.06 -10.86
N CYS A 270 0.63 22.79 -10.89
CA CYS A 270 0.96 21.88 -11.99
C CYS A 270 0.45 22.40 -13.34
N ARG A 271 -0.79 22.90 -13.39
CA ARG A 271 -1.38 23.48 -14.61
C ARG A 271 -0.64 24.73 -15.10
N ARG A 272 -0.12 25.56 -14.18
CA ARG A 272 0.72 26.71 -14.54
C ARG A 272 2.09 26.29 -15.06
N ALA A 273 2.69 25.28 -14.44
CA ALA A 273 3.98 24.74 -14.87
C ALA A 273 3.90 24.08 -16.25
N VAL A 274 2.91 23.20 -16.45
CA VAL A 274 2.72 22.44 -17.69
C VAL A 274 1.24 22.49 -18.07
N PRO A 275 0.84 23.37 -19.00
CA PRO A 275 -0.58 23.65 -19.27
C PRO A 275 -1.29 22.55 -20.09
N THR A 276 -0.56 21.55 -20.57
CA THR A 276 -1.05 20.48 -21.43
C THR A 276 -1.69 19.32 -20.66
N GLU A 277 -2.43 19.63 -19.59
CA GLU A 277 -3.22 18.64 -18.85
C GLU A 277 -4.14 17.84 -19.77
N THR A 278 -4.29 16.54 -19.52
CA THR A 278 -5.24 15.73 -20.29
C THR A 278 -6.66 16.27 -20.17
N GLN A 279 -7.38 16.32 -21.29
CA GLN A 279 -8.75 16.81 -21.34
C GLN A 279 -9.75 15.69 -21.02
N VAL A 280 -10.79 16.01 -20.24
CA VAL A 280 -11.82 15.03 -19.84
C VAL A 280 -12.86 14.83 -20.94
N MET A 281 -13.40 15.93 -21.48
CA MET A 281 -14.45 15.91 -22.49
C MET A 281 -14.12 16.96 -23.55
N VAL A 282 -14.23 16.61 -24.82
CA VAL A 282 -13.79 17.45 -25.94
C VAL A 282 -14.76 17.38 -27.13
N LYS A 283 -14.84 18.48 -27.87
CA LYS A 283 -15.34 18.53 -29.24
C LYS A 283 -14.18 18.77 -30.21
N ARG A 284 -14.47 18.81 -31.52
CA ARG A 284 -13.47 19.06 -32.57
C ARG A 284 -12.69 20.35 -32.34
N GLU A 285 -13.35 21.41 -31.91
CA GLU A 285 -12.72 22.70 -31.59
C GLU A 285 -11.75 22.59 -30.40
N ASP A 286 -12.05 21.73 -29.41
CA ASP A 286 -11.19 21.49 -28.25
C ASP A 286 -9.99 20.61 -28.61
N GLU A 287 -10.19 19.59 -29.46
CA GLU A 287 -9.10 18.75 -29.97
C GLU A 287 -8.09 19.59 -30.75
N GLN A 288 -8.57 20.50 -31.61
CA GLN A 288 -7.70 21.44 -32.31
C GLN A 288 -6.98 22.37 -31.33
N ALA A 289 -7.70 22.91 -30.33
CA ALA A 289 -7.10 23.76 -29.31
C ALA A 289 -6.00 23.04 -28.53
N PHE A 290 -6.21 21.75 -28.22
CA PHE A 290 -5.23 20.94 -27.50
C PHE A 290 -4.01 20.65 -28.36
N ALA A 291 -4.19 20.40 -29.67
CA ALA A 291 -3.07 20.26 -30.60
C ALA A 291 -2.23 21.54 -30.70
N GLU A 292 -2.89 22.71 -30.79
CA GLU A 292 -2.22 24.01 -30.77
C GLU A 292 -1.50 24.28 -29.44
N LEU A 293 -2.14 23.94 -28.30
CA LEU A 293 -1.55 24.09 -26.97
C LEU A 293 -0.29 23.23 -26.80
N ASN A 294 -0.31 22.00 -27.31
CA ASN A 294 0.87 21.11 -27.32
C ASN A 294 2.00 21.67 -28.18
N ALA A 295 1.68 22.18 -29.37
CA ALA A 295 2.67 22.79 -30.26
C ALA A 295 3.27 24.09 -29.67
N ALA A 296 2.49 24.83 -28.88
CA ALA A 296 2.95 26.03 -28.19
C ALA A 296 3.82 25.73 -26.95
N ASN A 297 3.74 24.52 -26.40
CA ASN A 297 4.44 24.13 -25.17
C ASN A 297 5.21 22.80 -25.34
N PRO A 298 6.13 22.68 -26.31
CA PRO A 298 6.96 21.50 -26.43
C PRO A 298 7.93 21.44 -25.24
N ILE A 299 8.17 20.24 -24.71
CA ILE A 299 8.88 20.09 -23.43
C ILE A 299 9.69 18.79 -23.34
N PHE A 300 10.93 18.89 -22.86
CA PHE A 300 11.74 17.74 -22.45
C PHE A 300 11.40 17.30 -21.02
N VAL A 301 11.73 16.06 -20.67
CA VAL A 301 11.45 15.52 -19.33
C VAL A 301 12.20 16.26 -18.22
N GLU A 302 13.38 16.80 -18.53
CA GLU A 302 14.18 17.64 -17.65
C GLU A 302 13.53 19.00 -17.43
N ASP A 303 13.00 19.61 -18.49
CA ASP A 303 12.34 20.91 -18.41
C ASP A 303 11.01 20.81 -17.68
N ALA A 304 10.26 19.71 -17.86
CA ALA A 304 9.08 19.42 -17.06
C ALA A 304 9.41 19.43 -15.56
N ALA A 305 10.46 18.72 -15.14
CA ALA A 305 10.89 18.72 -13.75
C ALA A 305 11.26 20.12 -13.23
N ARG A 306 11.94 20.93 -14.05
CA ARG A 306 12.32 22.30 -13.71
C ARG A 306 11.11 23.24 -13.58
N LEU A 307 10.15 23.18 -14.52
CA LEU A 307 8.95 24.03 -14.49
C LEU A 307 8.07 23.73 -13.28
N PHE A 308 7.88 22.44 -12.93
CA PHE A 308 7.17 22.09 -11.70
C PHE A 308 7.94 22.61 -10.46
N ALA A 309 9.26 22.43 -10.42
CA ALA A 309 10.09 22.91 -9.32
C ALA A 309 10.03 24.44 -9.16
N GLU A 310 9.96 25.19 -10.24
CA GLU A 310 9.80 26.65 -10.24
C GLU A 310 8.49 27.06 -9.54
N GLN A 311 7.37 26.44 -9.89
CA GLN A 311 6.08 26.73 -9.24
C GLN A 311 6.07 26.36 -7.76
N LEU A 312 6.70 25.24 -7.39
CA LEU A 312 6.80 24.79 -6.00
C LEU A 312 7.70 25.70 -5.15
N SER A 313 8.82 26.15 -5.72
CA SER A 313 9.76 27.07 -5.05
C SER A 313 9.16 28.45 -4.79
N ALA A 314 8.20 28.87 -5.60
CA ALA A 314 7.55 30.16 -5.47
C ALA A 314 6.52 30.21 -4.31
N ASP A 315 6.10 29.07 -3.77
CA ASP A 315 5.13 29.00 -2.68
C ASP A 315 5.81 28.80 -1.32
N ALA A 316 5.76 29.83 -0.48
CA ALA A 316 6.40 29.83 0.83
C ALA A 316 5.86 28.78 1.82
N ARG A 317 4.71 28.15 1.54
CA ARG A 317 4.15 27.07 2.37
C ARG A 317 4.88 25.74 2.17
N ILE A 318 5.63 25.60 1.08
CA ILE A 318 6.34 24.37 0.70
C ILE A 318 7.81 24.49 1.11
N SER A 319 8.27 23.59 1.99
CA SER A 319 9.66 23.61 2.51
C SER A 319 10.59 22.70 1.70
N ASP A 320 10.15 21.49 1.39
CA ASP A 320 10.91 20.50 0.63
C ASP A 320 10.01 19.91 -0.46
N TYR A 321 10.58 19.48 -1.58
CA TYR A 321 9.82 18.80 -2.62
C TYR A 321 10.67 17.87 -3.46
N ARG A 322 10.01 16.95 -4.15
CA ARG A 322 10.56 16.12 -5.22
C ARG A 322 9.58 16.09 -6.38
N VAL A 323 10.11 16.34 -7.56
CA VAL A 323 9.41 16.15 -8.83
C VAL A 323 10.03 14.95 -9.53
N ALA A 324 9.23 13.93 -9.77
CA ALA A 324 9.62 12.80 -10.61
C ALA A 324 8.74 12.80 -11.86
N ALA A 325 9.33 12.97 -13.04
CA ALA A 325 8.62 12.97 -14.31
C ALA A 325 8.96 11.72 -15.13
N SER A 326 7.95 11.18 -15.80
CA SER A 326 8.05 10.04 -16.71
C SER A 326 7.30 10.37 -17.99
N HIS A 327 8.04 10.55 -19.07
CA HIS A 327 7.50 10.68 -20.41
C HIS A 327 7.38 9.28 -21.03
N GLN A 328 6.16 8.86 -21.32
CA GLN A 328 5.89 7.53 -21.86
C GLN A 328 6.12 7.53 -23.37
N GLU A 329 7.39 7.50 -23.77
CA GLU A 329 7.82 7.71 -25.16
C GLU A 329 7.02 6.87 -26.16
N SER A 330 6.48 7.53 -27.17
CA SER A 330 5.69 6.87 -28.22
C SER A 330 6.55 6.27 -29.33
N LEU A 331 7.80 6.75 -29.50
CA LEU A 331 8.75 6.26 -30.50
C LEU A 331 9.66 5.14 -29.97
N HIS A 332 9.74 4.96 -28.65
CA HIS A 332 10.65 4.02 -28.00
C HIS A 332 9.90 3.00 -27.15
N SER A 333 10.51 1.83 -26.92
CA SER A 333 9.95 0.80 -26.03
C SER A 333 10.33 1.02 -24.55
N HIS A 334 10.64 2.25 -24.17
CA HIS A 334 11.06 2.65 -22.82
C HIS A 334 10.70 4.13 -22.58
N ASN A 335 10.61 4.54 -21.32
CA ASN A 335 10.24 5.90 -20.93
C ASN A 335 11.48 6.78 -20.71
N ALA A 336 11.39 8.07 -21.04
CA ALA A 336 12.34 9.07 -20.57
C ALA A 336 11.93 9.53 -19.17
N VAL A 337 12.86 9.58 -18.22
CA VAL A 337 12.56 9.86 -16.81
C VAL A 337 13.51 10.91 -16.23
N SER A 338 13.00 11.72 -15.30
CA SER A 338 13.80 12.68 -14.54
C SER A 338 13.34 12.74 -13.09
N VAL A 339 14.27 13.03 -12.17
CA VAL A 339 13.97 13.28 -10.76
C VAL A 339 14.74 14.52 -10.31
N LEU A 340 14.03 15.46 -9.72
CA LEU A 340 14.58 16.67 -9.13
C LEU A 340 14.09 16.74 -7.68
N THR A 341 15.00 16.99 -6.74
CA THR A 341 14.69 17.14 -5.32
C THR A 341 15.24 18.47 -4.79
N ASN A 342 14.46 19.13 -3.94
CA ASN A 342 14.86 20.26 -3.12
C ASN A 342 14.64 19.93 -1.64
N GLY A 343 15.63 20.24 -0.80
CA GLY A 343 15.64 19.87 0.61
C GLY A 343 16.08 18.42 0.85
N SER A 344 16.12 18.02 2.12
CA SER A 344 16.59 16.70 2.55
C SER A 344 15.48 15.66 2.65
N THR A 345 14.21 16.08 2.75
CA THR A 345 13.07 15.18 3.06
C THR A 345 12.90 14.06 2.04
N PHE A 346 13.15 14.32 0.76
CA PHE A 346 12.98 13.35 -0.33
C PHE A 346 14.31 12.95 -0.99
N ALA A 347 15.44 13.35 -0.40
CA ALA A 347 16.75 13.03 -0.92
C ALA A 347 17.05 11.55 -0.67
N SER A 348 17.51 10.84 -1.70
CA SER A 348 17.93 9.45 -1.58
C SER A 348 19.08 9.16 -2.53
N ASN A 349 20.07 8.42 -2.04
CA ASN A 349 21.18 7.93 -2.87
C ASN A 349 20.78 6.75 -3.77
N SER A 350 19.68 6.07 -3.43
CA SER A 350 19.14 4.94 -4.19
C SER A 350 17.68 5.20 -4.56
N ILE A 351 17.30 4.84 -5.78
CA ILE A 351 15.91 4.87 -6.23
C ILE A 351 15.39 3.44 -6.21
N ASP A 352 14.18 3.22 -5.70
CA ASP A 352 13.53 1.92 -5.75
C ASP A 352 13.46 1.42 -7.21
N PRO A 353 13.85 0.17 -7.52
CA PRO A 353 13.87 -0.32 -8.90
C PRO A 353 12.54 -0.23 -9.64
N ARG A 354 11.40 -0.24 -8.92
CA ARG A 354 10.04 -0.11 -9.46
C ARG A 354 9.46 1.29 -9.31
N PHE A 355 10.24 2.27 -8.85
CA PHE A 355 9.77 3.64 -8.66
C PHE A 355 9.14 4.21 -9.93
N PHE A 356 9.81 4.08 -11.08
CA PHE A 356 9.32 4.60 -12.35
C PHE A 356 8.15 3.79 -12.93
N GLU A 357 8.04 2.50 -12.60
CA GLU A 357 6.86 1.67 -12.96
C GLU A 357 5.57 2.17 -12.31
N SER A 358 5.71 2.92 -11.20
CA SER A 358 4.59 3.54 -10.51
C SER A 358 4.19 4.90 -11.08
N LEU A 359 4.95 5.47 -12.04
CA LEU A 359 4.64 6.73 -12.73
C LEU A 359 3.95 6.45 -14.08
N ILE A 360 2.89 5.65 -14.01
CA ILE A 360 2.09 5.27 -15.17
C ILE A 360 0.63 5.50 -14.81
N HIS A 361 -0.08 6.26 -15.64
CA HIS A 361 -1.53 6.39 -15.52
C HIS A 361 -2.17 5.05 -15.92
N ARG A 362 -2.82 4.38 -14.96
CA ARG A 362 -3.32 3.00 -15.11
C ARG A 362 -4.69 2.87 -15.79
N GLY A 363 -5.31 3.98 -16.21
CA GLY A 363 -6.58 4.01 -16.92
C GLY A 363 -7.78 4.06 -15.98
#